data_AF-A0A965I9D2-F1
#
_entry.id   AF-A0A965I9D2-F1
#
_cell.length_a   1.000
_cell.length_b   1.000
_cell.length_c   1.000
_cell.angle_alpha   90.00
_cell.angle_beta   90.00
_cell.angle_gamma   90.00
#
_symmetry.space_group_name_H-M   'P 1'
#
loop_
_entity.id
_entity.type
_entity.pdbx_description
1 polymer ?
#
loop_
_entity_poly.entity_id
_entity_poly.type
_entity_poly.pdbx_seq_one_letter_code
_entity_poly.pdbx_strand_id
1 'polypeptide(L)'
;MDSTSNNQPTQSVKLTGSDIVFLLSMVVVVAIVTLLGMMAYKDAMKTEVTKQNGEAWVEWLTKVSAERMKPDYEIAACNAKSGDAIAAEQAAAAAPPAAPAAAGKPEENKEAAAPIDGTWGACLNHIMNNTDIKDLINPFTKERPQIVAQCVPADRSLVGAIVLEKIVPTPPGSAVPTTNSQFVDSDSIENKIQIRVTVCDKGAYPIKVAELEF
;
A
#
# COMPACT_ATOMS: atom_id res chain seq x y z
N MET A 1 45.56 -47.04 -54.89
CA MET A 1 44.52 -46.46 -53.99
C MET A 1 45.25 -46.03 -52.73
N ASP A 2 45.86 -44.86 -52.81
CA ASP A 2 46.68 -44.29 -51.74
C ASP A 2 45.80 -43.90 -50.55
N SER A 3 46.05 -44.51 -49.41
CA SER A 3 45.51 -44.07 -48.13
C SER A 3 46.54 -43.13 -47.49
N THR A 4 46.42 -41.84 -47.78
CA THR A 4 47.22 -40.80 -47.13
C THR A 4 46.79 -40.70 -45.67
N SER A 5 47.59 -41.28 -44.76
CA SER A 5 47.37 -41.21 -43.32
C SER A 5 47.74 -39.80 -42.82
N ASN A 6 46.73 -38.98 -42.53
CA ASN A 6 46.91 -37.65 -41.93
C ASN A 6 47.34 -37.80 -40.46
N ASN A 7 48.65 -37.81 -40.20
CA ASN A 7 49.22 -37.62 -38.86
C ASN A 7 49.21 -36.13 -38.51
N GLN A 8 48.17 -35.67 -37.82
CA GLN A 8 48.20 -34.36 -37.18
C GLN A 8 48.77 -34.53 -35.76
N PRO A 9 49.86 -33.83 -35.38
CA PRO A 9 50.38 -33.91 -34.03
C PRO A 9 49.33 -33.40 -33.05
N THR A 10 49.01 -34.21 -32.05
CA THR A 10 48.17 -33.82 -30.92
C THR A 10 48.86 -32.70 -30.16
N GLN A 11 48.49 -31.45 -30.45
CA GLN A 11 48.96 -30.32 -29.65
C GLN A 11 48.40 -30.47 -28.23
N SER A 12 49.29 -30.73 -27.27
CA SER A 12 48.94 -30.71 -25.85
C SER A 12 48.50 -29.30 -25.49
N VAL A 13 47.21 -29.08 -25.26
CA VAL A 13 46.69 -27.81 -24.77
C VAL A 13 47.27 -27.59 -23.37
N LYS A 14 48.31 -26.76 -23.28
CA LYS A 14 48.89 -26.35 -22.00
C LYS A 14 48.16 -25.10 -21.56
N LEU A 15 47.48 -25.18 -20.42
CA LEU A 15 46.80 -24.04 -19.82
C LEU A 15 47.86 -22.99 -19.43
N THR A 16 47.87 -21.85 -20.11
CA THR A 16 48.83 -20.77 -19.84
C THR A 16 48.41 -20.00 -18.60
N GLY A 17 49.35 -19.36 -17.90
CA GLY A 17 49.01 -18.48 -16.78
C GLY A 17 47.99 -17.38 -17.15
N SER A 18 48.06 -16.86 -18.38
CA SER A 18 47.06 -15.94 -18.92
C SER A 18 45.66 -16.57 -19.05
N ASP A 19 45.58 -17.83 -19.46
CA ASP A 19 44.31 -18.56 -19.59
C ASP A 19 43.68 -18.78 -18.21
N ILE A 20 44.49 -19.06 -17.18
CA ILE A 20 44.01 -19.21 -15.80
C ILE A 20 43.48 -17.87 -15.27
N VAL A 21 44.20 -16.77 -15.48
CA VAL A 21 43.75 -15.43 -15.06
C VAL A 21 42.44 -15.05 -15.76
N PHE A 22 42.32 -15.34 -17.06
CA PHE A 22 41.10 -15.09 -17.83
C PHE A 22 39.91 -15.91 -17.30
N LEU A 23 40.11 -17.21 -17.06
CA LEU A 23 39.05 -18.08 -16.53
C LEU A 23 38.62 -17.67 -15.12
N LEU A 24 39.55 -17.32 -14.24
CA LEU A 24 39.24 -16.78 -12.92
C LEU A 24 38.46 -15.47 -13.02
N SER A 25 38.85 -14.57 -13.93
CA SER A 25 38.10 -13.34 -14.21
C SER A 25 36.67 -13.64 -14.66
N MET A 26 36.47 -14.63 -15.53
CA MET A 26 35.13 -15.01 -16.01
C MET A 26 34.26 -15.54 -14.86
N VAL A 27 34.81 -16.40 -14.00
CA VAL A 27 34.11 -16.91 -12.82
C VAL A 27 33.73 -15.77 -11.87
N VAL A 28 34.64 -14.81 -11.64
CA VAL A 28 34.39 -13.64 -10.79
C VAL A 28 33.27 -12.77 -11.37
N VAL A 29 33.28 -12.49 -12.67
CA VAL A 29 32.24 -11.71 -13.35
C VAL A 29 30.88 -12.39 -13.22
N VAL A 30 30.80 -13.71 -13.47
CA VAL A 30 29.55 -14.48 -13.31
C VAL A 30 29.05 -14.41 -11.87
N ALA A 31 29.92 -14.60 -10.88
CA ALA A 31 29.56 -14.52 -9.46
C ALA A 31 29.00 -13.13 -9.09
N ILE A 32 29.63 -12.05 -9.56
CA ILE A 32 29.15 -10.67 -9.31
C ILE A 32 27.76 -10.46 -9.92
N VAL A 33 27.54 -10.88 -11.18
CA VAL A 33 26.24 -10.73 -11.83
C VAL A 33 25.15 -11.53 -11.11
N THR A 34 25.43 -12.76 -10.68
CA THR A 34 24.47 -13.56 -9.90
C THR A 34 24.13 -12.91 -8.57
N LEU A 35 25.12 -12.33 -7.86
CA LEU A 35 24.89 -11.59 -6.62
C LEU A 35 23.97 -10.38 -6.84
N LEU A 36 24.22 -9.60 -7.89
CA LEU A 36 23.38 -8.45 -8.25
C LEU A 36 21.95 -8.90 -8.60
N GLY A 37 21.80 -9.99 -9.35
CA GLY A 37 20.50 -10.57 -9.68
C GLY A 37 19.70 -10.99 -8.45
N MET A 38 20.35 -11.66 -7.48
CA MET A 38 19.70 -12.07 -6.24
C MET A 38 19.24 -10.87 -5.38
N MET A 39 20.01 -9.78 -5.34
CA MET A 39 19.60 -8.57 -4.61
C MET A 39 18.38 -7.93 -5.25
N ALA A 40 18.39 -7.78 -6.58
CA ALA A 40 17.25 -7.24 -7.33
C ALA A 40 15.99 -8.11 -7.15
N TYR A 41 16.13 -9.44 -7.20
CA TYR A 41 15.04 -10.36 -6.97
C TYR A 41 14.43 -10.23 -5.57
N LYS A 42 15.26 -10.19 -4.52
CA LYS A 42 14.79 -10.02 -3.14
C LYS A 42 14.02 -8.72 -2.95
N ASP A 43 14.46 -7.65 -3.60
CA ASP A 43 13.77 -6.37 -3.51
C ASP A 43 12.46 -6.36 -4.29
N ALA A 44 12.40 -6.99 -5.47
CA ALA A 44 11.17 -7.17 -6.22
C ALA A 44 10.14 -7.97 -5.42
N MET A 45 10.56 -9.04 -4.73
CA MET A 45 9.68 -9.85 -3.89
C MET A 45 9.06 -9.06 -2.72
N LYS A 46 9.78 -8.10 -2.13
CA LYS A 46 9.21 -7.23 -1.08
C LYS A 46 8.10 -6.34 -1.65
N THR A 47 8.27 -5.81 -2.87
CA THR A 47 7.22 -5.03 -3.53
C THR A 47 6.00 -5.91 -3.82
N GLU A 48 6.20 -7.16 -4.24
CA GLU A 48 5.10 -8.10 -4.49
C GLU A 48 4.30 -8.40 -3.22
N VAL A 49 4.98 -8.72 -2.11
CA VAL A 49 4.32 -8.95 -0.80
C VAL A 49 3.58 -7.70 -0.33
N THR A 50 4.14 -6.50 -0.57
CA THR A 50 3.46 -5.24 -0.27
C THR A 50 2.17 -5.10 -1.08
N LYS A 51 2.19 -5.53 -2.34
CA LYS A 51 1.02 -5.52 -3.22
C LYS A 51 -0.04 -6.50 -2.74
N GLN A 52 0.37 -7.71 -2.35
CA GLN A 52 -0.49 -8.71 -1.73
C GLN A 52 -1.15 -8.21 -0.44
N ASN A 53 -0.42 -7.45 0.39
CA ASN A 53 -1.02 -6.78 1.56
C ASN A 53 -2.15 -5.83 1.11
N GLY A 54 -1.92 -5.03 0.07
CA GLY A 54 -2.97 -4.20 -0.51
C GLY A 54 -4.15 -4.98 -1.08
N GLU A 55 -3.91 -6.13 -1.70
CA GLU A 55 -4.97 -7.03 -2.18
C GLU A 55 -5.79 -7.63 -1.04
N ALA A 56 -5.15 -7.98 0.09
CA ALA A 56 -5.85 -8.44 1.29
C ALA A 56 -6.80 -7.35 1.84
N TRP A 57 -6.37 -6.07 1.82
CA TRP A 57 -7.26 -4.95 2.14
C TRP A 57 -8.44 -4.86 1.18
N VAL A 58 -8.20 -5.00 -0.12
CA VAL A 58 -9.25 -4.95 -1.15
C VAL A 58 -10.26 -6.09 -0.96
N GLU A 59 -9.78 -7.31 -0.70
CA GLU A 59 -10.63 -8.48 -0.44
C GLU A 59 -11.50 -8.26 0.79
N TRP A 60 -10.89 -7.80 1.89
CA TRP A 60 -11.62 -7.52 3.12
C TRP A 60 -12.67 -6.43 2.93
N LEU A 61 -12.28 -5.28 2.34
CA LEU A 61 -13.17 -4.15 2.09
C LEU A 61 -14.33 -4.53 1.18
N THR A 62 -14.08 -5.32 0.13
CA THR A 62 -15.11 -5.79 -0.80
C THR A 62 -16.09 -6.74 -0.13
N LYS A 63 -15.61 -7.64 0.74
CA LYS A 63 -16.47 -8.55 1.50
C LYS A 63 -17.37 -7.77 2.46
N VAL A 64 -16.81 -6.79 3.16
CA VAL A 64 -17.55 -5.96 4.12
C VAL A 64 -18.54 -5.05 3.41
N SER A 65 -18.17 -4.43 2.28
CA SER A 65 -19.07 -3.54 1.54
C SER A 65 -20.33 -4.22 1.02
N ALA A 66 -20.23 -5.52 0.67
CA ALA A 66 -21.38 -6.32 0.26
C ALA A 66 -22.40 -6.56 1.38
N GLU A 67 -21.99 -6.47 2.66
CA GLU A 67 -22.79 -6.91 3.79
C GLU A 67 -23.12 -5.81 4.79
N ARG A 68 -22.30 -4.76 4.88
CA ARG A 68 -22.41 -3.70 5.90
C ARG A 68 -23.68 -2.87 5.85
N MET A 69 -24.40 -2.93 4.73
CA MET A 69 -25.70 -2.29 4.53
C MET A 69 -26.88 -3.18 4.99
N LYS A 70 -26.63 -4.45 5.34
CA LYS A 70 -27.66 -5.35 5.86
C LYS A 70 -28.10 -4.89 7.25
N PRO A 71 -29.39 -5.02 7.59
CA PRO A 71 -29.93 -4.53 8.86
C PRO A 71 -29.28 -5.15 10.10
N ASP A 72 -28.79 -6.38 9.99
CA ASP A 72 -28.22 -7.17 11.10
C ASP A 72 -26.71 -7.39 10.93
N TYR A 73 -26.00 -6.45 10.29
CA TYR A 73 -24.57 -6.60 10.07
C TYR A 73 -23.77 -6.61 11.38
N GLU A 74 -22.93 -7.62 11.54
CA GLU A 74 -22.29 -7.99 12.83
C GLU A 74 -21.20 -7.00 13.28
N ILE A 75 -20.53 -6.30 12.35
CA ILE A 75 -19.48 -5.34 12.69
C ILE A 75 -20.11 -3.95 12.87
N ALA A 76 -20.57 -3.67 14.09
CA ALA A 76 -21.21 -2.39 14.44
C ALA A 76 -20.35 -1.17 14.05
N ALA A 77 -19.04 -1.22 14.26
CA ALA A 77 -18.10 -0.15 13.93
C ALA A 77 -18.08 0.21 12.42
N CYS A 78 -18.38 -0.76 11.55
CA CYS A 78 -18.41 -0.60 10.09
C CYS A 78 -19.84 -0.60 9.51
N ASN A 79 -20.86 -0.68 10.37
CA ASN A 79 -22.26 -0.74 9.96
C ASN A 79 -22.73 0.62 9.43
N ALA A 80 -23.50 0.61 8.35
CA ALA A 80 -24.03 1.84 7.76
C ALA A 80 -25.17 2.49 8.57
N LYS A 81 -25.78 1.79 9.53
CA LYS A 81 -26.93 2.27 10.32
C LYS A 81 -26.57 3.03 11.60
N SER A 82 -25.33 2.95 12.08
CA SER A 82 -24.93 3.69 13.27
C SER A 82 -24.96 5.20 13.04
N GLY A 83 -24.94 5.64 11.78
CA GLY A 83 -25.13 7.01 11.30
C GLY A 83 -26.27 7.83 11.88
N ASP A 84 -27.44 7.21 12.06
CA ASP A 84 -28.62 7.89 12.60
C ASP A 84 -28.41 8.40 14.04
N ALA A 85 -27.51 7.76 14.80
CA ALA A 85 -27.08 8.23 16.12
C ALA A 85 -26.00 9.33 16.04
N ILE A 86 -25.17 9.32 14.98
CA ILE A 86 -24.05 10.26 14.80
C ILE A 86 -24.53 11.63 14.33
N ALA A 87 -25.56 11.70 13.48
CA ALA A 87 -26.15 12.96 13.02
C ALA A 87 -26.70 13.80 14.19
N ALA A 88 -27.22 13.14 15.25
CA ALA A 88 -27.71 13.79 16.46
C ALA A 88 -26.56 14.31 17.36
N GLU A 89 -25.47 13.54 17.48
CA GLU A 89 -24.28 13.91 18.28
C GLU A 89 -23.46 15.05 17.60
N GLN A 90 -23.31 14.99 16.28
CA GLN A 90 -22.60 16.01 15.49
C GLN A 90 -23.39 17.33 15.39
N ALA A 91 -24.72 17.27 15.37
CA ALA A 91 -25.57 18.46 15.50
C ALA A 91 -25.41 19.13 16.88
N ALA A 92 -25.15 18.36 17.94
CA ALA A 92 -24.88 18.91 19.27
C ALA A 92 -23.48 19.55 19.38
N ALA A 93 -22.49 19.06 18.63
CA ALA A 93 -21.14 19.64 18.58
C ALA A 93 -21.03 20.89 17.68
N ALA A 94 -22.02 21.15 16.81
CA ALA A 94 -22.04 22.26 15.86
C ALA A 94 -22.60 23.59 16.42
N ALA A 95 -22.98 23.66 17.71
CA ALA A 95 -23.38 24.93 18.33
C ALA A 95 -22.15 25.86 18.49
N PRO A 96 -22.10 27.02 17.82
CA PRO A 96 -20.89 27.84 17.79
C PRO A 96 -20.65 28.56 19.13
N PRO A 97 -19.46 28.49 19.74
CA PRO A 97 -19.01 29.56 20.62
C PRO A 97 -18.71 30.79 19.75
N ALA A 98 -19.26 31.93 20.14
CA ALA A 98 -19.11 33.21 19.44
C ALA A 98 -17.63 33.53 19.16
N ALA A 99 -17.30 33.82 17.89
CA ALA A 99 -15.99 34.27 17.45
C ALA A 99 -15.74 35.76 17.84
N PRO A 100 -14.47 36.24 17.82
CA PRO A 100 -13.88 36.64 16.54
C PRO A 100 -12.41 36.26 16.28
N ALA A 101 -12.14 36.08 14.98
CA ALA A 101 -10.94 36.07 14.13
C ALA A 101 -9.50 36.32 14.69
N ALA A 102 -8.53 35.50 14.23
CA ALA A 102 -7.36 35.93 13.41
C ALA A 102 -6.37 34.78 13.03
N ALA A 103 -6.03 34.71 11.74
CA ALA A 103 -4.81 34.26 11.02
C ALA A 103 -3.81 33.17 11.54
N GLY A 104 -3.60 32.13 10.71
CA GLY A 104 -2.28 31.67 10.20
C GLY A 104 -1.61 30.40 10.79
N LYS A 105 -1.59 29.28 10.01
CA LYS A 105 -0.73 28.03 9.97
C LYS A 105 -0.22 27.38 11.30
N PRO A 106 0.09 26.06 11.34
CA PRO A 106 -0.14 24.92 10.44
C PRO A 106 -1.19 23.93 11.00
N GLU A 107 -1.86 23.15 10.15
CA GLU A 107 -2.83 22.12 10.60
C GLU A 107 -2.11 20.94 11.25
N GLU A 108 -1.91 21.10 12.56
CA GLU A 108 -1.54 20.08 13.52
C GLU A 108 -2.71 19.11 13.71
N ASN A 109 -2.36 17.83 13.73
CA ASN A 109 -3.23 16.68 13.94
C ASN A 109 -4.25 16.96 15.06
N LYS A 110 -5.50 17.18 14.67
CA LYS A 110 -6.59 17.41 15.63
C LYS A 110 -6.86 16.08 16.32
N GLU A 111 -6.57 16.05 17.62
CA GLU A 111 -6.80 14.95 18.56
C GLU A 111 -8.10 14.18 18.24
N ALA A 112 -7.94 12.88 17.98
CA ALA A 112 -9.04 11.99 17.60
C ALA A 112 -10.08 11.96 18.71
N ALA A 113 -11.28 12.47 18.43
CA ALA A 113 -12.46 12.19 19.22
C ALA A 113 -12.66 10.66 19.32
N ALA A 114 -13.20 10.18 20.43
CA ALA A 114 -13.42 8.75 20.66
C ALA A 114 -14.14 8.10 19.46
N PRO A 115 -13.83 6.84 19.09
CA PRO A 115 -14.40 6.21 17.91
C PRO A 115 -15.93 6.12 18.05
N ILE A 116 -16.65 6.79 17.15
CA ILE A 116 -18.09 6.72 17.07
C ILE A 116 -18.42 5.66 16.00
N ASP A 117 -19.24 4.66 16.35
CA ASP A 117 -19.64 3.62 15.39
C ASP A 117 -20.21 4.24 14.11
N GLY A 118 -19.93 3.66 12.95
CA GLY A 118 -20.41 4.18 11.66
C GLY A 118 -19.58 5.33 11.09
N THR A 119 -18.48 5.70 11.75
CA THR A 119 -17.42 6.49 11.13
C THR A 119 -16.28 5.61 10.61
N TRP A 120 -15.54 6.14 9.64
CA TRP A 120 -14.34 5.50 9.12
C TRP A 120 -13.32 5.20 10.22
N GLY A 121 -13.12 6.11 11.18
CA GLY A 121 -12.15 5.92 12.27
C GLY A 121 -12.49 4.72 13.17
N ALA A 122 -13.77 4.55 13.53
CA ALA A 122 -14.21 3.38 14.29
C ALA A 122 -14.06 2.08 13.48
N CYS A 123 -14.47 2.11 12.21
CA CYS A 123 -14.32 0.95 11.32
C CYS A 123 -12.85 0.57 11.13
N LEU A 124 -11.97 1.55 10.86
CA LEU A 124 -10.54 1.35 10.69
C LEU A 124 -9.90 0.77 11.95
N ASN A 125 -10.27 1.28 13.12
CA ASN A 125 -9.80 0.74 14.39
C ASN A 125 -10.22 -0.74 14.55
N HIS A 126 -11.46 -1.08 14.17
CA HIS A 126 -11.91 -2.47 14.18
C HIS A 126 -11.08 -3.35 13.22
N ILE A 127 -10.86 -2.89 11.99
CA ILE A 127 -10.03 -3.59 10.99
C ILE A 127 -8.65 -3.90 11.56
N MET A 128 -7.98 -2.88 12.09
CA MET A 128 -6.59 -2.97 12.54
C MET A 128 -6.38 -3.80 13.80
N ASN A 129 -7.45 -4.16 14.53
CA ASN A 129 -7.35 -4.86 15.81
C ASN A 129 -8.09 -6.19 15.85
N ASN A 130 -9.12 -6.40 15.04
CA ASN A 130 -10.01 -7.54 15.15
C ASN A 130 -10.08 -8.41 13.88
N THR A 131 -9.33 -8.07 12.83
CA THR A 131 -9.36 -8.79 11.55
C THR A 131 -7.98 -9.30 11.17
N ASP A 132 -7.90 -10.17 10.16
CA ASP A 132 -6.64 -10.73 9.66
C ASP A 132 -5.67 -9.65 9.11
N ILE A 133 -6.19 -8.47 8.77
CA ILE A 133 -5.39 -7.31 8.37
C ILE A 133 -4.38 -6.89 9.45
N LYS A 134 -4.68 -7.14 10.73
CA LYS A 134 -3.82 -6.79 11.86
C LYS A 134 -2.48 -7.53 11.86
N ASP A 135 -2.44 -8.69 11.19
CA ASP A 135 -1.31 -9.61 11.15
C ASP A 135 -0.47 -9.44 9.87
N LEU A 136 -0.87 -8.53 8.97
CA LEU A 136 -0.06 -8.18 7.80
C LEU A 136 1.26 -7.56 8.25
N ILE A 137 2.33 -7.93 7.54
CA ILE A 137 3.69 -7.45 7.81
C ILE A 137 4.22 -6.71 6.59
N ASN A 138 4.76 -5.52 6.82
CA ASN A 138 5.50 -4.79 5.84
C ASN A 138 6.87 -5.46 5.61
N PRO A 139 7.17 -5.94 4.39
CA PRO A 139 8.39 -6.70 4.13
C PRO A 139 9.67 -5.83 4.14
N PHE A 140 9.53 -4.49 4.12
CA PHE A 140 10.62 -3.52 4.18
C PHE A 140 10.97 -3.14 5.63
N THR A 141 9.98 -2.83 6.46
CA THR A 141 10.19 -2.39 7.86
C THR A 141 10.11 -3.52 8.88
N LYS A 142 9.51 -4.66 8.52
CA LYS A 142 9.20 -5.80 9.42
C LYS A 142 8.21 -5.47 10.53
N GLU A 143 7.50 -4.36 10.38
CA GLU A 143 6.42 -3.93 11.27
C GLU A 143 5.07 -4.04 10.55
N ARG A 144 3.98 -3.74 11.23
CA ARG A 144 2.67 -3.63 10.59
C ARG A 144 2.71 -2.53 9.51
N PRO A 145 2.09 -2.73 8.33
CA PRO A 145 1.93 -1.67 7.35
C PRO A 145 1.21 -0.46 7.97
N GLN A 146 1.83 0.70 7.85
CA GLN A 146 1.24 1.95 8.31
C GLN A 146 0.20 2.43 7.31
N ILE A 147 -0.90 2.99 7.82
CA ILE A 147 -1.89 3.68 7.01
C ILE A 147 -1.51 5.15 6.96
N VAL A 148 -1.19 5.67 5.77
CA VAL A 148 -0.68 7.03 5.57
C VAL A 148 -1.54 7.78 4.57
N ALA A 149 -1.44 9.11 4.59
CA ALA A 149 -2.22 9.97 3.70
C ALA A 149 -1.85 9.80 2.23
N GLN A 150 -0.55 9.63 1.94
CA GLN A 150 -0.04 9.54 0.58
C GLN A 150 1.36 8.91 0.57
N CYS A 151 1.74 8.28 -0.55
CA CYS A 151 3.12 7.88 -0.82
C CYS A 151 3.95 9.09 -1.30
N VAL A 152 5.04 9.40 -0.60
CA VAL A 152 5.93 10.52 -0.93
C VAL A 152 7.34 9.98 -1.22
N PRO A 153 7.83 10.03 -2.47
CA PRO A 153 9.14 9.45 -2.83
C PRO A 153 10.35 10.04 -2.10
N ALA A 154 10.21 11.27 -1.59
CA ALA A 154 11.23 11.92 -0.77
C ALA A 154 11.31 11.34 0.64
N ASP A 155 10.23 10.72 1.13
CA ASP A 155 10.16 10.11 2.46
C ASP A 155 10.25 8.58 2.36
N ARG A 156 11.45 8.07 2.65
CA ARG A 156 11.75 6.63 2.61
C ARG A 156 11.16 5.85 3.78
N SER A 157 10.58 6.51 4.79
CA SER A 157 9.90 5.82 5.89
C SER A 157 8.57 5.19 5.42
N LEU A 158 8.01 5.69 4.33
CA LEU A 158 6.71 5.26 3.80
C LEU A 158 6.77 3.96 2.98
N VAL A 159 7.94 3.35 2.80
CA VAL A 159 8.06 2.12 1.99
C VAL A 159 7.21 1.01 2.57
N GLY A 160 6.37 0.39 1.74
CA GLY A 160 5.43 -0.64 2.16
C GLY A 160 4.21 -0.14 2.96
N ALA A 161 4.02 1.18 3.09
CA ALA A 161 2.81 1.75 3.67
C ALA A 161 1.61 1.59 2.73
N ILE A 162 0.42 1.72 3.31
CA ILE A 162 -0.86 1.60 2.63
C ILE A 162 -1.55 2.96 2.69
N VAL A 163 -2.15 3.35 1.58
CA VAL A 163 -2.87 4.61 1.42
C VAL A 163 -4.30 4.27 1.05
N LEU A 164 -5.24 4.77 1.86
CA LEU A 164 -6.66 4.62 1.66
C LEU A 164 -7.24 6.01 1.41
N GLU A 165 -7.78 6.21 0.21
CA GLU A 165 -8.35 7.50 -0.21
C GLU A 165 -9.81 7.30 -0.57
N LYS A 166 -10.66 8.26 -0.20
CA LYS A 166 -12.03 8.35 -0.72
C LYS A 166 -12.02 9.13 -2.03
N ILE A 167 -12.76 8.63 -3.01
CA ILE A 167 -12.99 9.29 -4.29
C ILE A 167 -14.31 10.05 -4.16
N VAL A 168 -14.23 11.37 -4.26
CA VAL A 168 -15.38 12.26 -4.14
C VAL A 168 -15.73 12.80 -5.54
N PRO A 169 -17.00 12.77 -5.96
CA PRO A 169 -17.42 13.41 -7.20
C PRO A 169 -17.26 14.92 -7.08
N THR A 170 -16.64 15.53 -8.09
CA THR A 170 -16.51 17.01 -8.14
C THR A 170 -17.83 17.66 -8.56
N PRO A 171 -18.05 18.95 -8.21
CA PRO A 171 -19.23 19.68 -8.64
C PRO A 171 -19.43 19.68 -10.17
N PRO A 172 -20.68 19.62 -10.65
CA PRO A 172 -21.00 19.73 -12.07
C PRO A 172 -20.34 20.96 -12.70
N GLY A 173 -19.69 20.77 -13.86
CA GLY A 173 -18.92 21.82 -14.54
C GLY A 173 -17.42 21.79 -14.26
N SER A 174 -16.93 20.93 -13.37
CA SER A 174 -15.49 20.68 -13.20
C SER A 174 -14.91 19.88 -14.37
N ALA A 175 -13.69 20.23 -14.79
CA ALA A 175 -12.98 19.53 -15.86
C ALA A 175 -12.51 18.12 -15.46
N VAL A 176 -12.34 17.87 -14.16
CA VAL A 176 -12.00 16.57 -13.59
C VAL A 176 -13.23 16.06 -12.86
N PRO A 177 -13.74 14.85 -13.15
CA PRO A 177 -15.03 14.38 -12.62
C PRO A 177 -14.99 13.88 -11.18
N THR A 178 -13.81 13.50 -10.67
CA THR A 178 -13.62 12.98 -9.32
C THR A 178 -12.28 13.45 -8.74
N THR A 179 -12.20 13.59 -7.42
CA THR A 179 -10.95 13.88 -6.70
C THR A 179 -10.73 12.86 -5.61
N ASN A 180 -9.46 12.53 -5.39
CA ASN A 180 -9.06 11.73 -4.24
C ASN A 180 -8.88 12.64 -3.03
N SER A 181 -9.37 12.20 -1.90
CA SER A 181 -9.13 12.86 -0.61
C SER A 181 -8.80 11.83 0.44
N GLN A 182 -8.01 12.24 1.44
CA GLN A 182 -7.71 11.42 2.59
C GLN A 182 -8.99 11.16 3.38
N PHE A 183 -9.10 9.96 3.95
CA PHE A 183 -10.06 9.68 4.98
C PHE A 183 -9.70 10.38 6.29
N VAL A 184 -10.69 10.96 6.94
CA VAL A 184 -10.59 11.43 8.34
C VAL A 184 -11.45 10.55 9.23
N ASP A 185 -11.09 10.43 10.51
CA ASP A 185 -11.75 9.50 11.43
C ASP A 185 -13.24 9.76 11.62
N SER A 186 -13.67 11.02 11.43
CA SER A 186 -15.07 11.45 11.51
C SER A 186 -15.87 11.23 10.22
N ASP A 187 -15.24 10.74 9.15
CA ASP A 187 -15.95 10.50 7.89
C ASP A 187 -17.06 9.48 8.07
N SER A 188 -18.29 9.86 7.75
CA SER A 188 -19.42 8.93 7.75
C SER A 188 -19.25 7.91 6.63
N ILE A 189 -19.45 6.63 6.98
CA ILE A 189 -19.48 5.53 6.02
C ILE A 189 -20.91 5.03 5.76
N GLU A 190 -21.94 5.74 6.19
CA GLU A 190 -23.35 5.34 6.00
C GLU A 190 -23.72 5.14 4.53
N ASN A 191 -23.18 6.00 3.67
CA ASN A 191 -23.37 5.91 2.24
C ASN A 191 -22.24 5.10 1.59
N LYS A 192 -22.53 4.59 0.40
CA LYS A 192 -21.51 3.98 -0.44
C LYS A 192 -20.49 5.03 -0.86
N ILE A 193 -19.23 4.74 -0.59
CA ILE A 193 -18.10 5.61 -0.94
C ILE A 193 -17.13 4.83 -1.82
N GLN A 194 -16.54 5.50 -2.81
CA GLN A 194 -15.50 4.88 -3.61
C GLN A 194 -14.17 4.98 -2.87
N ILE A 195 -13.53 3.85 -2.60
CA ILE A 195 -12.22 3.77 -1.94
C ILE A 195 -11.17 3.40 -2.98
N ARG A 196 -10.07 4.16 -3.03
CA ARG A 196 -8.83 3.77 -3.72
C ARG A 196 -7.88 3.18 -2.70
N VAL A 197 -7.42 1.96 -2.96
CA VAL A 197 -6.35 1.31 -2.21
C VAL A 197 -5.05 1.42 -3.01
N THR A 198 -4.05 2.05 -2.40
CA THR A 198 -2.73 2.25 -2.96
C THR A 198 -1.69 1.74 -1.97
N VAL A 199 -0.59 1.19 -2.46
CA VAL A 199 0.55 0.81 -1.62
C VAL A 199 1.81 1.55 -2.06
N CYS A 200 2.71 1.83 -1.13
CA CYS A 200 3.97 2.51 -1.43
C CYS A 200 5.06 1.48 -1.69
N ASP A 201 5.72 1.56 -2.85
CA ASP A 201 6.77 0.62 -3.24
C ASP A 201 8.10 0.87 -2.48
N LYS A 202 9.17 0.14 -2.84
CA LYS A 202 10.53 0.38 -2.29
C LYS A 202 10.99 1.83 -2.46
N GLY A 203 10.51 2.49 -3.52
CA GLY A 203 10.77 3.87 -3.85
C GLY A 203 9.95 4.89 -3.08
N ALA A 204 8.98 4.45 -2.26
CA ALA A 204 7.86 5.25 -1.75
C ALA A 204 7.02 5.91 -2.88
N TYR A 205 7.00 5.30 -4.06
CA TYR A 205 6.08 5.65 -5.14
C TYR A 205 4.75 4.90 -4.98
N PRO A 206 3.63 5.54 -5.35
CA PRO A 206 2.32 4.93 -5.26
C PRO A 206 2.12 3.84 -6.33
N ILE A 207 1.67 2.67 -5.90
CA ILE A 207 1.16 1.58 -6.75
C ILE A 207 -0.34 1.44 -6.44
N LYS A 208 -1.19 1.84 -7.39
CA LYS A 208 -2.63 1.64 -7.29
C LYS A 208 -2.93 0.14 -7.35
N VAL A 209 -3.60 -0.39 -6.33
CA VAL A 209 -4.00 -1.80 -6.26
C VAL A 209 -5.41 -1.96 -6.82
N ALA A 210 -6.38 -1.24 -6.26
CA ALA A 210 -7.76 -1.26 -6.74
C ALA A 210 -8.52 0.01 -6.39
N GLU A 211 -9.66 0.18 -7.05
CA GLU A 211 -10.74 1.06 -6.63
C GLU A 211 -11.98 0.22 -6.46
N LEU A 212 -12.69 0.40 -5.35
CA LEU A 212 -13.87 -0.37 -5.00
C LEU A 212 -14.91 0.53 -4.34
N GLU A 213 -16.17 0.10 -4.43
CA GLU A 213 -17.24 0.72 -3.67
C GLU A 213 -17.31 0.06 -2.29
N PHE A 214 -17.11 0.89 -1.26
CA PHE A 214 -17.25 0.51 0.13
C PHE A 214 -18.60 0.98 0.62
#